data_AF-A0A5C7RKV4-F1
#
_entry.id   AF-A0A5C7RKV4-F1
#
_cell.length_a   1.000
_cell.length_b   1.000
_cell.length_c   1.000
_cell.angle_alpha   90.00
_cell.angle_beta   90.00
_cell.angle_gamma   90.00
#
_symmetry.space_group_name_H-M   'P 1'
#
loop_
_entity.id
_entity.type
_entity.pdbx_description
1 polymer ?
#
loop_
_entity_poly.entity_id
_entity_poly.type
_entity_poly.pdbx_seq_one_letter_code
_entity_poly.pdbx_strand_id
1 'polypeptide(L)'
;MSKKQHGTSSSAELIPADTPPPKINLQNAAAIRRELAAVYRDARAGKIGTQDATRFGYLLNLLGQAHEREVLEKRLEALEVQQT
;
A
#
# COMPACT_ATOMS: atom_id res chain seq x y z
N MET A 1 18.19 6.88 -49.39
CA MET A 1 18.89 6.22 -48.27
C MET A 1 18.66 7.09 -47.02
N SER A 2 17.56 6.89 -46.30
CA SER A 2 17.40 5.97 -45.14
C SER A 2 18.16 6.41 -43.88
N LYS A 3 17.46 7.21 -43.07
CA LYS A 3 17.12 6.98 -41.65
C LYS A 3 18.28 6.70 -40.67
N LYS A 4 18.45 7.59 -39.69
CA LYS A 4 18.50 7.21 -38.26
C LYS A 4 18.23 8.42 -37.38
N GLN A 5 16.96 8.56 -37.03
CA GLN A 5 16.52 9.19 -35.79
C GLN A 5 16.70 8.14 -34.68
N HIS A 6 17.42 8.44 -33.61
CA HIS A 6 17.46 7.77 -32.31
C HIS A 6 18.08 8.81 -31.36
N GLY A 7 17.55 9.15 -30.20
CA GLY A 7 16.33 8.74 -29.52
C GLY A 7 16.09 9.76 -28.42
N THR A 8 14.84 10.06 -28.15
CA THR A 8 14.40 10.91 -27.05
C THR A 8 14.97 10.35 -25.75
N SER A 9 15.97 11.03 -25.19
CA SER A 9 16.44 10.76 -23.84
C SER A 9 15.30 11.15 -22.90
N SER A 10 14.57 10.15 -22.42
CA SER A 10 13.64 10.32 -21.32
C SER A 10 14.48 10.67 -20.11
N SER A 11 14.52 11.95 -19.75
CA SER A 11 15.07 12.44 -18.49
C SER A 11 14.29 11.79 -17.34
N ALA A 12 14.74 10.62 -16.91
CA ALA A 12 14.39 10.08 -15.62
C ALA A 12 15.03 11.01 -14.60
N GLU A 13 14.24 11.93 -14.08
CA GLU A 13 14.63 12.89 -13.07
C GLU A 13 15.13 12.12 -11.85
N LEU A 14 16.43 12.25 -11.55
CA LEU A 14 17.08 11.59 -10.44
C LEU A 14 16.58 12.24 -9.15
N ILE A 15 15.74 11.52 -8.40
CA ILE A 15 15.22 12.00 -7.12
C ILE A 15 16.39 12.09 -6.13
N PRO A 16 16.64 13.25 -5.49
CA PRO A 16 17.68 13.39 -4.48
C PRO A 16 17.49 12.39 -3.34
N ALA A 17 18.58 11.75 -2.91
CA ALA A 17 18.58 10.68 -1.90
C ALA A 17 17.96 11.08 -0.53
N ASP A 18 17.86 12.37 -0.24
CA ASP A 18 17.27 12.92 0.98
C ASP A 18 15.76 13.13 0.91
N THR A 19 15.08 12.73 -0.16
CA THR A 19 13.62 12.83 -0.23
C THR A 19 13.01 11.77 0.69
N PRO A 20 12.27 12.16 1.76
CA PRO A 20 11.64 11.20 2.65
C PRO A 20 10.69 10.31 1.84
N PRO A 21 10.61 9.01 2.15
CA PRO A 21 9.75 8.10 1.42
C PRO A 21 8.30 8.62 1.46
N PRO A 22 7.54 8.49 0.37
CA PRO A 22 6.16 8.95 0.32
C PRO A 22 5.38 8.30 1.46
N LYS A 23 4.59 9.10 2.18
CA LYS A 23 3.78 8.63 3.30
C LYS A 23 2.78 7.59 2.80
N ILE A 24 2.85 6.38 3.33
CA ILE A 24 1.87 5.34 3.04
C ILE A 24 0.57 5.70 3.76
N ASN A 25 -0.48 5.93 2.99
CA ASN A 25 -1.80 6.26 3.52
C ASN A 25 -2.59 4.96 3.77
N LEU A 26 -2.78 4.60 5.04
CA LEU A 26 -3.48 3.37 5.46
C LEU A 26 -4.84 3.66 6.13
N GLN A 27 -5.52 4.74 5.72
CA GLN A 27 -6.71 5.24 6.42
C GLN A 27 -8.00 4.43 6.18
N ASN A 28 -7.99 3.44 5.29
CA ASN A 28 -9.15 2.58 5.04
C ASN A 28 -8.74 1.19 4.52
N ALA A 29 -9.69 0.25 4.59
CA ALA A 29 -9.51 -1.13 4.15
C ALA A 29 -9.01 -1.25 2.69
N ALA A 30 -9.46 -0.39 1.78
CA ALA A 30 -9.04 -0.44 0.37
C ALA A 30 -7.58 0.01 0.18
N ALA A 31 -7.08 0.91 1.03
CA ALA A 31 -5.68 1.32 1.02
C ALA A 31 -4.79 0.22 1.61
N ILE A 32 -5.17 -0.35 2.77
CA ILE A 32 -4.46 -1.47 3.40
C ILE A 32 -4.35 -2.67 2.46
N ARG A 33 -5.44 -3.03 1.78
CA ARG A 33 -5.44 -4.09 0.77
C ARG A 33 -4.50 -3.84 -0.40
N ARG A 34 -4.37 -2.58 -0.85
CA ARG A 34 -3.47 -2.21 -1.95
C ARG A 34 -2.01 -2.40 -1.55
N GLU A 35 -1.66 -2.00 -0.34
CA GLU A 35 -0.31 -2.20 0.21
C GLU A 35 0.00 -3.68 0.44
N LEU A 36 -0.96 -4.46 0.95
CA LEU A 36 -0.78 -5.91 1.10
C LEU A 36 -0.54 -6.60 -0.26
N ALA A 37 -1.26 -6.19 -1.30
CA ALA A 37 -1.04 -6.67 -2.65
C ALA A 37 0.32 -6.23 -3.22
N ALA A 38 0.82 -5.04 -2.85
CA ALA A 38 2.16 -4.59 -3.23
C ALA A 38 3.24 -5.46 -2.59
N VAL A 39 3.15 -5.72 -1.28
CA VAL A 39 4.04 -6.63 -0.55
C VAL A 39 4.07 -8.01 -1.22
N TYR A 40 2.90 -8.56 -1.55
CA TYR A 40 2.82 -9.86 -2.25
C TYR A 40 3.53 -9.84 -3.61
N ARG A 41 3.29 -8.81 -4.43
CA ARG A 41 3.92 -8.70 -5.76
C ARG A 41 5.43 -8.57 -5.66
N ASP A 42 5.93 -7.76 -4.73
CA ASP A 42 7.36 -7.55 -4.56
C ASP A 42 8.06 -8.79 -3.99
N ALA A 43 7.41 -9.51 -3.07
CA ALA A 43 7.91 -10.80 -2.58
C ALA A 43 7.95 -11.85 -3.72
N ARG A 44 6.88 -11.95 -4.51
CA ARG A 44 6.81 -12.88 -5.66
C ARG A 44 7.83 -12.55 -6.74
N ALA A 45 8.16 -11.27 -6.91
CA ALA A 45 9.20 -10.81 -7.82
C ALA A 45 10.63 -10.92 -7.24
N GLY A 46 10.79 -11.36 -5.99
CA GLY A 46 12.09 -11.48 -5.32
C GLY A 46 12.74 -10.13 -4.95
N LYS A 47 11.98 -9.03 -4.96
CA LYS A 47 12.49 -7.69 -4.63
C LYS A 47 12.64 -7.46 -3.13
N ILE A 48 11.83 -8.15 -2.32
CA ILE A 48 11.93 -8.17 -0.86
C ILE A 48 12.08 -9.61 -0.38
N GLY A 49 12.79 -9.80 0.73
CA GLY A 49 12.96 -11.13 1.33
C GLY A 49 11.66 -11.68 1.90
N THR A 50 11.49 -13.00 1.87
CA THR A 50 10.28 -13.68 2.38
C THR A 50 9.98 -13.35 3.84
N GLN A 51 11.02 -13.18 4.67
CA GLN A 51 10.86 -12.81 6.08
C GLN A 51 10.26 -11.41 6.24
N ASP A 52 10.78 -10.43 5.51
CA ASP A 52 10.25 -9.07 5.51
C ASP A 52 8.83 -9.02 4.93
N ALA A 53 8.59 -9.73 3.83
CA ALA A 53 7.26 -9.84 3.24
C ALA A 53 6.22 -10.39 4.23
N THR A 54 6.60 -11.42 4.99
CA THR A 54 5.74 -12.02 6.01
C THR A 54 5.47 -11.04 7.15
N ARG A 55 6.50 -10.35 7.64
CA ARG A 55 6.37 -9.34 8.69
C ARG A 55 5.48 -8.17 8.26
N PHE A 56 5.70 -7.62 7.08
CA PHE A 56 4.89 -6.52 6.55
C PHE A 56 3.44 -6.96 6.30
N GLY A 57 3.25 -8.15 5.72
CA GLY A 57 1.92 -8.71 5.52
C GLY A 57 1.16 -8.87 6.84
N TYR A 58 1.82 -9.38 7.88
CA TYR A 58 1.24 -9.52 9.21
C TYR A 58 0.83 -8.16 9.82
N LEU A 59 1.70 -7.16 9.78
CA LEU A 59 1.40 -5.82 10.32
C LEU A 59 0.23 -5.15 9.57
N LEU A 60 0.19 -5.26 8.24
CA LEU A 60 -0.92 -4.74 7.44
C LEU A 60 -2.23 -5.48 7.74
N ASN A 61 -2.17 -6.79 7.99
CA ASN A 61 -3.35 -7.56 8.40
C ASN A 61 -3.88 -7.12 9.77
N LEU A 62 -3.00 -6.94 10.76
CA LEU A 62 -3.39 -6.43 12.08
C LEU A 62 -4.07 -5.06 11.99
N LEU A 63 -3.55 -4.18 11.14
CA LEU A 63 -4.15 -2.87 10.91
C LEU A 63 -5.52 -2.98 10.24
N GLY A 64 -5.66 -3.90 9.26
CA GLY A 64 -6.94 -4.19 8.62
C GLY A 64 -8.00 -4.66 9.63
N GLN A 65 -7.63 -5.59 10.51
CA GLN A 65 -8.51 -6.10 11.57
C GLN A 65 -8.93 -5.00 12.56
N ALA A 66 -7.99 -4.14 12.96
CA ALA A 66 -8.29 -3.01 13.85
C ALA A 66 -9.29 -2.04 13.21
N HIS A 67 -9.12 -1.73 11.92
CA HIS A 67 -10.03 -0.87 11.18
C HIS A 67 -11.41 -1.51 10.99
N GLU A 68 -11.47 -2.78 10.64
CA GLU A 68 -12.74 -3.53 10.53
C GLU A 68 -13.51 -3.51 11.86
N ARG A 69 -12.81 -3.72 12.98
CA ARG A 69 -13.41 -3.64 14.31
C ARG A 69 -13.98 -2.25 14.59
N GLU A 70 -13.20 -1.19 14.36
CA GLU A 70 -13.65 0.20 14.56
C GLU A 70 -14.91 0.52 13.73
N VAL A 71 -14.95 0.09 12.47
CA VAL A 71 -16.12 0.31 11.59
C VAL A 71 -17.33 -0.46 12.10
N LEU A 72 -17.15 -1.70 12.57
CA LEU A 72 -18.24 -2.49 13.13
C LEU A 72 -18.77 -1.91 14.43
N GLU A 73 -17.89 -1.46 15.34
CA GLU A 73 -18.27 -0.77 16.59
C GLU A 73 -19.10 0.48 16.29
N LYS A 74 -18.63 1.36 15.39
CA LYS A 74 -19.39 2.55 14.97
C LYS A 74 -20.76 2.25 14.38
N ARG A 75 -20.86 1.18 13.59
CA ARG A 75 -22.14 0.74 12.99
C ARG A 75 -23.07 0.16 14.05
N LEU A 76 -22.53 -0.55 15.04
CA LEU A 76 -23.29 -1.08 16.16
C LEU A 76 -23.86 0.05 17.02
N GLU A 77 -23.03 1.01 17.42
CA GLU A 77 -23.44 2.20 18.17
C GLU A 77 -24.59 2.95 17.47
N ALA A 78 -24.48 3.14 16.14
CA ALA A 78 -25.53 3.79 15.36
C ALA A 78 -26.87 3.01 15.36
N LEU A 79 -26.81 1.67 15.39
CA LEU A 79 -28.00 0.82 15.47
C LEU A 79 -28.61 0.79 16.88
N GLU A 80 -27.80 0.88 17.92
CA GLU A 80 -28.26 0.96 19.32
C GLU A 80 -29.00 2.28 19.58
N VAL A 81 -28.49 3.40 19.06
CA VAL A 81 -29.16 4.72 19.15
C VAL A 81 -30.52 4.71 18.46
N GLN A 82 -30.70 3.96 17.37
CA GLN A 82 -32.00 3.88 16.68
C GLN A 82 -33.05 3.04 17.41
N GLN A 83 -32.64 2.20 18.36
CA GLN A 83 -33.51 1.29 19.10
C GLN A 83 -33.94 1.84 20.47
N THR A 84 -33.42 3.01 20.86
CA THR A 84 -33.73 3.67 22.14
C THR A 84 -34.59 4.91 21.91
#